data_AF-A0A1I6XVB4-F1
#
_entry.id   AF-A0A1I6XVB4-F1
#
_cell.length_a   1.000
_cell.length_b   1.000
_cell.length_c   1.000
_cell.angle_alpha   90.00
_cell.angle_beta   90.00
_cell.angle_gamma   90.00
#
_symmetry.space_group_name_H-M   'P 1'
#
loop_
_entity.id
_entity.type
_entity.pdbx_description
1 polymer ?
#
loop_
_entity_poly.entity_id
_entity_poly.type
_entity_poly.pdbx_seq_one_letter_code
_entity_poly.pdbx_strand_id
1 'polypeptide(L)' 'MILLERRIIYAKDIMVLTGRSRSYAYKSLNKVKEGLGKSKHQLVTFEEYADFHGIAVSDVHSSVLGF' A
#
# COMPACT_ATOMS: atom_id res chain seq x y z
N MET A 1 -15.59 -7.27 -17.85
CA MET A 1 -14.68 -7.82 -16.82
C MET A 1 -14.80 -6.94 -15.60
N ILE A 2 -15.44 -7.43 -14.55
CA ILE A 2 -15.57 -6.71 -13.29
C ILE A 2 -14.20 -6.82 -12.61
N LEU A 3 -13.47 -5.71 -12.44
CA LEU A 3 -12.21 -5.71 -11.72
C LEU A 3 -12.52 -5.97 -10.23
N LEU A 4 -12.48 -7.24 -9.84
CA LEU A 4 -12.57 -7.71 -8.45
C LEU A 4 -11.27 -7.49 -7.67
N GLU A 5 -10.28 -6.82 -8.27
CA GLU A 5 -9.01 -6.53 -7.64
C GLU A 5 -9.08 -5.24 -6.85
N ARG A 6 -8.84 -5.37 -5.55
CA ARG A 6 -8.76 -4.24 -4.63
C ARG A 6 -7.55 -3.39 -5.03
N ARG A 7 -7.78 -2.17 -5.52
CA ARG A 7 -6.71 -1.25 -5.96
C ARG A 7 -6.10 -0.40 -4.84
N ILE A 8 -6.79 -0.32 -3.71
CA ILE A 8 -6.41 0.49 -2.54
C ILE A 8 -5.60 -0.36 -1.58
N ILE A 9 -4.47 0.17 -1.14
CA ILE A 9 -3.63 -0.46 -0.11
C ILE A 9 -4.07 -0.01 1.29
N TYR A 10 -4.16 -0.95 2.22
CA TYR A 10 -4.48 -0.70 3.62
C TYR A 10 -3.29 -1.04 4.52
N ALA A 11 -3.34 -0.55 5.76
CA ALA A 11 -2.31 -0.85 6.74
C ALA A 11 -2.10 -2.37 6.95
N LYS A 12 -3.17 -3.18 6.81
CA LYS A 12 -3.06 -4.65 6.90
C LYS A 12 -2.17 -5.22 5.78
N ASP A 13 -2.32 -4.73 4.56
CA ASP A 13 -1.56 -5.18 3.40
C ASP A 13 -0.07 -4.80 3.56
N ILE A 14 0.19 -3.58 4.03
CA ILE A 14 1.55 -3.13 4.36
C ILE A 14 2.18 -3.98 5.47
N MET A 15 1.41 -4.40 6.47
CA MET A 15 1.91 -5.30 7.53
C MET A 15 2.33 -6.65 6.94
N VAL A 16 1.52 -7.23 6.05
CA VAL A 16 1.83 -8.50 5.38
C VAL A 16 3.08 -8.34 4.50
N LEU A 17 3.13 -7.27 3.69
CA LEU A 17 4.25 -6.97 2.81
C LEU A 17 5.58 -6.79 3.55
N THR A 18 5.55 -6.09 4.69
CA THR A 18 6.79 -5.66 5.38
C THR A 18 7.14 -6.52 6.60
N GLY A 19 6.24 -7.38 7.07
CA GLY A 19 6.38 -8.11 8.33
C GLY A 19 6.43 -7.21 9.58
N ARG A 20 5.99 -5.95 9.47
CA ARG A 20 6.08 -4.95 10.54
C ARG A 20 4.76 -4.77 11.29
N SER A 21 4.85 -4.08 12.42
CA SER A 21 3.70 -3.79 13.28
C SER A 21 2.68 -2.86 12.59
N ARG A 22 1.43 -2.89 13.07
CA ARG A 22 0.35 -2.02 12.59
C ARG A 22 0.70 -0.52 12.67
N SER A 23 1.36 -0.11 13.76
CA SER A 23 1.78 1.29 13.94
C SER A 23 2.81 1.72 12.90
N TYR A 24 3.71 0.82 12.50
CA TYR A 24 4.65 1.09 11.41
C TYR A 24 3.91 1.23 10.07
N ALA A 25 2.96 0.33 9.79
CA ALA A 25 2.18 0.38 8.57
C ALA A 25 1.40 1.71 8.41
N TYR A 26 0.77 2.21 9.48
CA TYR A 26 0.11 3.53 9.45
C TYR A 26 1.11 4.68 9.24
N LYS A 27 2.28 4.62 9.88
CA LYS A 27 3.34 5.61 9.64
C LYS A 27 3.80 5.60 8.19
N SER A 28 3.98 4.41 7.61
CA SER A 28 4.36 4.27 6.19
C SER A 28 3.29 4.88 5.27
N LEU A 29 2.03 4.52 5.49
CA LEU A 29 0.90 5.06 4.71
C LEU A 29 0.82 6.59 4.78
N ASN A 30 1.04 7.18 5.95
CA ASN A 30 1.04 8.63 6.12
C ASN A 30 2.21 9.29 5.39
N LYS A 31 3.41 8.70 5.44
CA LYS A 31 4.57 9.21 4.69
C LYS A 31 4.32 9.19 3.18
N VAL A 32 3.71 8.13 2.67
CA VAL A 32 3.33 8.03 1.25
C VAL A 32 2.33 9.13 0.89
N LYS A 33 1.31 9.36 1.73
CA LYS A 33 0.35 10.45 1.52
C LYS A 33 1.03 11.82 1.53
N GLU A 34 1.91 12.07 2.49
CA GLU A 34 2.68 13.32 2.59
C GLU A 34 3.55 13.53 1.36
N GLY A 35 4.26 12.49 0.90
CA GLY A 35 5.10 12.56 -0.30
C GLY A 35 4.32 12.81 -1.60
N LEU A 36 3.08 12.35 -1.68
CA LEU A 36 2.17 12.57 -2.81
C LEU A 36 1.33 13.86 -2.68
N GLY A 37 1.48 14.62 -1.58
CA GLY A 37 0.67 15.81 -1.31
C GLY A 37 -0.81 15.51 -1.06
N LYS A 38 -1.13 14.28 -0.62
CA LYS A 38 -2.51 13.82 -0.39
C LYS A 38 -3.06 14.23 0.98
N SER A 39 -4.33 14.60 1.00
CA SER A 39 -5.10 14.83 2.23
C SER A 39 -5.38 13.53 2.99
N LYS A 40 -5.60 13.62 4.31
CA LYS A 40 -5.82 12.45 5.19
C LYS A 40 -6.94 11.51 4.72
N HIS A 41 -8.01 12.07 4.15
CA HIS A 41 -9.16 11.32 3.64
C HIS A 41 -8.89 10.62 2.30
N GLN A 42 -7.85 11.03 1.57
CA GLN A 42 -7.50 10.41 0.30
C GLN A 42 -6.83 9.04 0.56
N LEU A 43 -7.14 8.11 -0.33
CA LEU A 43 -6.64 6.74 -0.29
C LEU A 43 -5.34 6.64 -1.10
N VAL A 44 -4.57 5.60 -0.81
CA VAL A 44 -3.34 5.26 -1.51
C VAL A 44 -3.57 3.98 -2.29
N THR A 45 -3.12 3.92 -3.54
CA THR A 45 -3.17 2.70 -4.35
C THR A 45 -1.91 1.86 -4.19
N PHE A 46 -1.99 0.59 -4.60
CA PHE A 46 -0.80 -0.27 -4.67
C PHE A 46 0.28 0.31 -5.57
N GLU A 47 -0.12 0.92 -6.70
CA GLU A 47 0.76 1.61 -7.66
C GLU A 47 1.50 2.78 -7.01
N GLU A 48 0.78 3.65 -6.31
CA GLU A 48 1.35 4.81 -5.62
C GLU A 48 2.30 4.42 -4.48
N TYR A 49 1.95 3.36 -3.75
CA TYR A 49 2.81 2.82 -2.70
C TYR A 49 4.09 2.23 -3.29
N ALA A 50 3.97 1.45 -4.37
CA ALA A 50 5.11 0.85 -5.05
C ALA A 50 6.06 1.91 -5.63
N ASP A 51 5.51 2.93 -6.29
CA ASP A 51 6.25 4.06 -6.85
C ASP A 51 7.00 4.85 -5.76
N PHE A 52 6.33 5.18 -4.65
CA PHE A 52 6.95 5.87 -3.52
C PHE A 52 8.13 5.08 -2.90
N HIS A 53 8.03 3.75 -2.88
CA HIS A 53 9.05 2.88 -2.30
C HIS A 53 10.09 2.37 -3.32
N GLY A 54 9.94 2.69 -4.61
CA GLY A 54 10.82 2.21 -5.67
C GLY A 54 10.82 0.69 -5.85
N ILE A 55 9.68 0.04 -5.58
CA ILE A 55 9.49 -1.42 -5.71
C ILE A 55 8.53 -1.75 -6.85
N ALA A 56 8.57 -2.97 -7.37
CA ALA A 56 7.63 -3.38 -8.41
C ALA A 56 6.23 -3.60 -7.81
N VAL A 57 5.19 -3.09 -8.49
CA VAL A 57 3.78 -3.33 -8.12
C VAL A 57 3.47 -4.82 -7.95
N SER A 58 4.09 -5.68 -8.78
CA SER A 58 3.95 -7.12 -8.70
C SER A 58 4.36 -7.66 -7.33
N ASP A 59 5.46 -7.17 -6.74
CA ASP A 59 5.94 -7.62 -5.43
C ASP A 59 4.94 -7.27 -4.30
N VAL A 60 4.22 -6.16 -4.49
CA VAL A 60 3.18 -5.72 -3.57
C VAL A 60 1.92 -6.59 -3.69
N HIS A 61 1.52 -6.94 -4.91
CA HIS A 61 0.37 -7.82 -5.16
C HIS A 61 0.63 -9.27 -4.74
N SER A 62 1.81 -9.82 -5.03
CA SER A 62 2.16 -11.22 -4.73
C SER A 62 2.13 -11.53 -3.23
N SER A 63 2.44 -10.55 -2.39
CA SER A 63 2.46 -10.72 -0.93
C SER A 63 1.06 -10.74 -0.31
N VAL A 64 0.05 -10.17 -0.98
CA VAL A 64 -1.33 -10.03 -0.46
C VAL A 64 -2.29 -11.05 -1.08
N LEU A 65 -1.97 -11.56 -2.28
CA LEU A 65 -2.78 -12.53 -3.03
C LEU A 65 -2.24 -13.98 -2.96
N GLY A 66 -1.13 -14.20 -2.25
CA GLY A 66 -0.54 -15.52 -2.04
C GLY A 66 -0.96 -16.16 -0.72
N PHE A 67 -1.88 -17.14 -0.82
CA PHE A 67 -2.49 -18.02 0.19
C PHE A 67 -3.74 -17.51 0.94
#